data_AF-A0A2V4E3W1-F1
#
_entry.id   AF-A0A2V4E3W1-F1
#
_cell.length_a   1.000
_cell.length_b   1.000
_cell.length_c   1.000
_cell.angle_alpha   90.00
_cell.angle_beta   90.00
_cell.angle_gamma   90.00
#
_symmetry.space_group_name_H-M   'P 1'
#
loop_
_entity.id
_entity.type
_entity.pdbx_description
1 polymer ?
#
loop_
_entity_poly.entity_id
_entity_poly.type
_entity_poly.pdbx_seq_one_letter_code
_entity_poly.pdbx_strand_id
1 'polypeptide(L)'
;MGKFEQAVKNNEITAYFKGEGDYFSPEEGNMGYHNEILNFIGMMSYLEKQEHPYQLLVKYFRLYLNSLKEDALDAWSLFRNIACYYYLRKKNRFFLTENEDLIDELTAEEKKKIGVLYRYLKENFNKVPGSAQMFPIKKQFGFTRKNGCRYDLFSF
;
A
#
# COMPACT_ATOMS: atom_id res chain seq x y z
N MET A 1 -12.99 -5.69 17.97
CA MET A 1 -13.16 -4.96 16.69
C MET A 1 -11.78 -4.77 16.08
N GLY A 2 -11.57 -5.13 14.81
CA GLY A 2 -10.24 -4.98 14.19
C GLY A 2 -9.93 -3.50 13.89
N LYS A 3 -8.64 -3.13 13.83
CA LYS A 3 -8.21 -1.75 13.52
C LYS A 3 -8.80 -1.23 12.20
N PHE A 4 -8.88 -2.07 11.17
CA PHE A 4 -9.47 -1.67 9.88
C PHE A 4 -10.98 -1.40 9.99
N GLU A 5 -11.71 -2.23 10.74
CA GLU A 5 -13.14 -2.03 10.96
C GLU A 5 -13.42 -0.71 11.70
N GLN A 6 -12.57 -0.35 12.67
CA GLN A 6 -12.61 0.96 13.33
C GLN A 6 -12.38 2.09 12.32
N ALA A 7 -11.35 1.98 11.47
CA ALA A 7 -11.06 2.97 10.44
C ALA A 7 -12.23 3.17 9.45
N VAL A 8 -12.92 2.10 9.06
CA VAL A 8 -14.14 2.18 8.24
C VAL A 8 -15.24 2.96 8.98
N LYS A 9 -15.52 2.61 10.24
CA LYS A 9 -16.59 3.24 11.04
C LYS A 9 -16.35 4.73 11.31
N ASN A 10 -15.09 5.12 11.45
CA ASN A 10 -14.71 6.49 11.77
C ASN A 10 -14.41 7.35 10.53
N ASN A 11 -14.50 6.81 9.31
CA ASN A 11 -14.06 7.46 8.06
C ASN A 11 -12.55 7.79 8.03
N GLU A 12 -11.73 6.93 8.63
CA GLU A 12 -10.27 7.11 8.78
C GLU A 12 -9.45 6.15 7.90
N ILE A 13 -10.03 5.71 6.77
CA ILE A 13 -9.37 4.79 5.83
C ILE A 13 -8.00 5.32 5.38
N THR A 14 -7.90 6.61 5.08
CA THR A 14 -6.64 7.21 4.62
C THR A 14 -5.56 7.13 5.70
N ALA A 15 -5.92 7.44 6.96
CA ALA A 15 -5.02 7.32 8.11
C ALA A 15 -4.59 5.87 8.34
N TYR A 16 -5.50 4.90 8.15
CA TYR A 16 -5.19 3.48 8.25
C TYR A 16 -4.10 3.03 7.27
N PHE A 17 -4.26 3.36 5.99
CA PHE A 17 -3.28 3.00 4.95
C PHE A 17 -1.93 3.69 5.15
N LYS A 18 -1.92 4.89 5.75
CA LYS A 18 -0.70 5.62 6.11
C LYS A 18 -0.08 5.13 7.41
N GLY A 19 -0.79 4.32 8.20
CA GLY A 19 -0.33 3.88 9.51
C GLY A 19 -0.26 5.01 10.54
N GLU A 20 -1.15 6.00 10.43
CA GLU A 20 -1.20 7.16 11.32
C GLU A 20 -1.96 6.86 12.62
N GLY A 21 -1.60 7.56 13.70
CA GLY A 21 -2.30 7.48 14.98
C GLY A 21 -2.44 6.04 15.50
N ASP A 22 -3.66 5.66 15.88
CA ASP A 22 -3.98 4.33 16.43
C ASP A 22 -3.77 3.18 15.43
N TYR A 23 -3.65 3.50 14.13
CA TYR A 23 -3.42 2.54 13.06
C TYR A 23 -1.95 2.24 12.83
N PHE A 24 -1.05 2.94 13.53
CA PHE A 24 0.36 2.58 13.55
C PHE A 24 0.53 1.17 14.13
N SER A 25 1.08 0.29 13.31
CA SER A 25 1.48 -1.06 13.69
C SER A 25 3.01 -1.09 13.69
N PRO A 26 3.68 -1.06 14.85
CA PRO A 26 5.13 -1.13 14.90
C PRO A 26 5.61 -2.51 14.42
N GLU A 27 6.67 -2.54 13.63
CA GLU A 27 7.40 -3.80 13.39
C GLU A 27 8.25 -4.14 14.62
N GLU A 28 7.82 -5.11 15.43
CA GLU A 28 8.60 -5.63 16.55
C GLU A 28 9.93 -6.21 16.03
N GLY A 29 11.06 -5.70 16.54
CA GLY A 29 12.40 -6.22 16.24
C GLY A 29 13.12 -5.60 15.03
N ASN A 30 12.55 -4.62 14.32
CA ASN A 30 13.20 -3.97 13.17
C ASN A 30 12.96 -2.44 13.12
N MET A 31 13.47 -1.72 14.11
CA MET A 31 13.78 -0.27 14.01
C MET A 31 12.57 0.71 13.98
N GLY A 32 11.37 0.29 14.40
CA GLY A 32 10.26 1.22 14.65
C GLY A 32 9.55 1.77 13.41
N TYR A 33 9.59 1.05 12.29
CA TYR A 33 8.80 1.38 11.11
C TYR A 33 7.36 0.87 11.19
N HIS A 34 6.50 1.47 10.39
CA HIS A 34 5.15 0.95 10.20
C HIS A 34 5.20 -0.39 9.47
N ASN A 35 4.56 -1.40 10.04
CA ASN A 35 4.39 -2.72 9.46
C ASN A 35 3.13 -2.73 8.59
N GLU A 36 3.25 -2.28 7.33
CA GLU A 36 2.12 -2.22 6.41
C GLU A 36 1.52 -3.60 6.12
N ILE A 37 2.30 -4.69 6.23
CA ILE A 37 1.78 -6.03 5.97
C ILE A 37 0.79 -6.49 7.06
N LEU A 38 0.99 -6.10 8.33
CA LEU A 38 0.01 -6.36 9.39
C LEU A 38 -1.29 -5.61 9.16
N ASN A 39 -1.21 -4.33 8.76
CA ASN A 39 -2.39 -3.56 8.39
C ASN A 39 -3.09 -4.17 7.17
N PHE A 40 -2.34 -4.55 6.13
CA PHE A 40 -2.93 -5.17 4.95
C PHE A 40 -3.63 -6.50 5.30
N ILE A 41 -3.02 -7.36 6.13
CA ILE A 41 -3.65 -8.61 6.60
C ILE A 41 -4.93 -8.32 7.39
N GLY A 42 -4.92 -7.35 8.30
CA GLY A 42 -6.10 -6.95 9.06
C GLY A 42 -7.23 -6.43 8.18
N MET A 43 -6.90 -5.65 7.15
CA MET A 43 -7.84 -5.22 6.12
C MET A 43 -8.40 -6.43 5.35
N MET A 44 -7.55 -7.35 4.89
CA MET A 44 -8.01 -8.55 4.18
C MET A 44 -9.02 -9.32 5.04
N SER A 45 -8.70 -9.62 6.30
CA SER A 45 -9.59 -10.35 7.24
C SER A 45 -10.96 -9.68 7.45
N TYR A 46 -11.05 -8.35 7.33
CA TYR A 46 -12.32 -7.64 7.36
C TYR A 46 -13.08 -7.78 6.03
N LEU A 47 -12.37 -7.60 4.91
CA LEU A 47 -12.94 -7.69 3.57
C LEU A 47 -13.51 -9.09 3.29
N GLU A 48 -12.92 -10.17 3.80
CA GLU A 48 -13.43 -11.56 3.60
C GLU A 48 -14.86 -11.80 4.08
N LYS A 49 -15.37 -10.91 4.92
CA LYS A 49 -16.71 -11.00 5.49
C LYS A 49 -17.73 -10.13 4.77
N GLN A 50 -17.32 -9.41 3.73
CA GLN A 50 -18.16 -8.46 2.99
C GLN A 50 -18.68 -9.08 1.69
N GLU A 51 -19.82 -8.58 1.21
CA GLU A 51 -20.49 -9.09 -0.01
C GLU A 51 -19.69 -8.84 -1.30
N HIS A 52 -19.06 -7.66 -1.43
CA HIS A 52 -18.28 -7.25 -2.61
C HIS A 52 -16.85 -6.85 -2.23
N PRO A 53 -16.03 -7.82 -1.82
CA PRO A 53 -14.87 -7.53 -1.01
C PRO A 53 -13.71 -6.97 -1.86
N TYR A 54 -13.61 -7.35 -3.15
CA TYR A 54 -12.67 -6.75 -4.11
C TYR A 54 -13.04 -5.31 -4.47
N GLN A 55 -14.32 -5.04 -4.75
CA GLN A 55 -14.80 -3.70 -5.08
C GLN A 55 -14.59 -2.73 -3.91
N LEU A 56 -14.74 -3.21 -2.67
CA LEU A 56 -14.40 -2.45 -1.47
C LEU A 56 -12.90 -2.16 -1.38
N LEU A 57 -12.02 -3.14 -1.66
CA LEU A 57 -10.58 -2.90 -1.72
C LEU A 57 -10.24 -1.79 -2.72
N VAL A 58 -10.78 -1.86 -3.94
CA VAL A 58 -10.58 -0.85 -4.99
C VAL A 58 -11.05 0.52 -4.50
N LYS A 59 -12.27 0.61 -3.94
CA LYS A 59 -12.82 1.84 -3.39
C LYS A 59 -11.90 2.45 -2.33
N TYR A 60 -11.47 1.68 -1.35
CA TYR A 60 -10.65 2.16 -0.24
C TYR A 60 -9.24 2.55 -0.71
N PHE A 61 -8.64 1.78 -1.61
CA PHE A 61 -7.34 2.12 -2.19
C PHE A 61 -7.39 3.43 -2.98
N ARG A 62 -8.46 3.70 -3.73
CA ARG A 62 -8.64 4.97 -4.46
C ARG A 62 -8.81 6.16 -3.52
N LEU A 63 -9.59 6.01 -2.44
CA LEU A 63 -9.71 7.03 -1.40
C LEU A 63 -8.34 7.38 -0.79
N TYR A 64 -7.57 6.35 -0.45
CA TYR A 64 -6.20 6.49 0.02
C TYR A 64 -5.29 7.18 -1.00
N LEU A 65 -5.23 6.68 -2.24
CA LEU A 65 -4.38 7.22 -3.30
C LEU A 65 -4.68 8.70 -3.57
N ASN A 66 -5.96 9.09 -3.57
CA ASN A 66 -6.35 10.48 -3.79
C ASN A 66 -5.95 11.41 -2.63
N SER A 67 -5.80 10.89 -1.41
CA SER A 67 -5.33 11.65 -0.25
C SER A 67 -3.82 11.94 -0.22
N LEU A 68 -3.04 11.23 -1.05
CA LEU A 68 -1.57 11.32 -1.01
C LEU A 68 -1.06 12.65 -1.56
N LYS A 69 -0.02 13.18 -0.93
CA LYS A 69 0.76 14.35 -1.32
C LYS A 69 2.09 13.92 -1.94
N GLU A 70 2.71 14.82 -2.69
CA GLU A 70 4.06 14.63 -3.22
C GLU A 70 5.10 14.90 -2.13
N ASP A 71 5.22 13.96 -1.18
CA ASP A 71 6.24 13.97 -0.15
C ASP A 71 6.80 12.56 0.10
N ALA A 72 7.88 12.48 0.89
CA ALA A 72 8.62 11.23 1.05
C ALA A 72 7.84 10.17 1.85
N LEU A 73 7.00 10.59 2.80
CA LEU A 73 6.23 9.68 3.64
C LEU A 73 5.05 9.09 2.86
N ASP A 74 4.30 9.93 2.16
CA ASP A 74 3.17 9.49 1.35
C ASP A 74 3.63 8.64 0.16
N ALA A 75 4.73 9.01 -0.50
CA ALA A 75 5.29 8.21 -1.57
C ALA A 75 5.83 6.85 -1.07
N TRP A 76 6.45 6.81 0.11
CA TRP A 76 6.88 5.57 0.76
C TRP A 76 5.70 4.69 1.14
N SER A 77 4.67 5.26 1.77
CA SER A 77 3.43 4.56 2.12
C SER A 77 2.81 3.92 0.89
N LEU A 78 2.76 4.63 -0.25
CA LEU A 78 2.20 4.10 -1.49
C LEU A 78 2.98 2.88 -1.98
N PHE A 79 4.30 3.01 -2.03
CA PHE A 79 5.19 1.92 -2.44
C PHE A 79 4.96 0.68 -1.57
N ARG A 80 4.86 0.86 -0.25
CA ARG A 80 4.68 -0.24 0.70
C ARG A 80 3.33 -0.92 0.56
N ASN A 81 2.25 -0.14 0.42
CA ASN A 81 0.91 -0.69 0.21
C ASN A 81 0.81 -1.50 -1.11
N ILE A 82 1.37 -0.99 -2.21
CA ILE A 82 1.42 -1.74 -3.48
C ILE A 82 2.30 -3.00 -3.35
N ALA A 83 3.44 -2.91 -2.66
CA ALA A 83 4.30 -4.07 -2.42
C ALA A 83 3.59 -5.17 -1.59
N CYS A 84 2.84 -4.78 -0.56
CA CYS A 84 2.01 -5.69 0.25
C CYS A 84 0.92 -6.35 -0.58
N TYR A 85 0.21 -5.59 -1.42
CA TYR A 85 -0.79 -6.13 -2.35
C TYR A 85 -0.21 -7.27 -3.21
N TYR A 86 0.90 -7.02 -3.92
CA TYR A 86 1.50 -8.02 -4.79
C TYR A 86 2.09 -9.21 -4.02
N TYR A 87 2.67 -8.97 -2.85
CA TYR A 87 3.15 -10.05 -2.00
C TYR A 87 2.01 -11.01 -1.60
N LEU A 88 0.85 -10.48 -1.20
CA LEU A 88 -0.31 -11.29 -0.82
C LEU A 88 -0.98 -11.94 -2.03
N ARG A 89 -1.11 -11.22 -3.15
CA ARG A 89 -1.62 -11.76 -4.42
C ARG A 89 -0.80 -12.96 -4.88
N LYS A 90 0.54 -12.88 -4.85
CA LYS A 90 1.43 -14.00 -5.18
C LYS A 90 1.29 -15.20 -4.26
N LYS A 91 0.98 -14.97 -2.97
CA LYS A 91 0.71 -16.06 -2.02
C LYS A 91 -0.67 -16.71 -2.22
N ASN A 92 -1.34 -16.40 -3.34
CA ASN A 92 -2.67 -16.87 -3.71
C ASN A 92 -3.67 -16.71 -2.57
N ARG A 93 -3.56 -15.60 -1.83
CA ARG A 93 -4.50 -15.32 -0.77
C ARG A 93 -5.75 -14.71 -1.37
N PHE A 94 -6.87 -15.41 -1.16
CA PHE A 94 -8.21 -14.81 -1.14
C PHE A 94 -8.69 -14.31 -2.52
N PHE A 95 -9.69 -13.40 -2.60
CA PHE A 95 -10.27 -12.93 -3.88
C PHE A 95 -9.28 -12.25 -4.83
N LEU A 96 -8.03 -12.04 -4.40
CA LEU A 96 -7.04 -11.24 -5.12
C LEU A 96 -6.64 -11.84 -6.46
N THR A 97 -6.71 -13.16 -6.65
CA THR A 97 -6.33 -13.82 -7.90
C THR A 97 -7.51 -14.11 -8.83
N GLU A 98 -8.73 -14.01 -8.32
CA GLU A 98 -9.98 -14.25 -9.06
C GLU A 98 -10.48 -13.02 -9.82
N ASN A 99 -9.89 -11.85 -9.56
CA ASN A 99 -10.26 -10.57 -10.14
C ASN A 99 -9.11 -10.00 -10.98
N GLU A 100 -9.44 -8.98 -11.78
CA GLU A 100 -8.47 -8.12 -12.48
C GLU A 100 -7.42 -7.55 -11.50
N ASP A 101 -6.31 -7.02 -12.03
CA ASP A 101 -5.30 -6.39 -11.18
C ASP A 101 -5.86 -5.09 -10.58
N LEU A 102 -5.53 -4.79 -9.32
CA LEU A 102 -5.91 -3.54 -8.65
C LEU A 102 -5.50 -2.32 -9.48
N ILE A 103 -4.35 -2.40 -10.16
CA ILE A 103 -3.86 -1.33 -11.01
C ILE A 103 -4.72 -1.15 -12.25
N ASP A 104 -5.35 -2.21 -12.79
CA ASP A 104 -6.21 -2.09 -13.98
C ASP A 104 -7.47 -1.27 -13.71
N GLU A 105 -8.01 -1.35 -12.50
CA GLU A 105 -9.22 -0.64 -12.02
C GLU A 105 -9.03 0.89 -11.84
N LEU A 106 -7.80 1.38 -11.93
CA LEU A 106 -7.47 2.79 -11.71
C LEU A 106 -7.63 3.60 -13.01
N THR A 107 -8.09 4.85 -12.86
CA THR A 107 -8.08 5.84 -13.96
C THR A 107 -6.66 6.18 -14.40
N ALA A 108 -6.56 6.80 -15.58
CA ALA A 108 -5.29 7.34 -16.08
C ALA A 108 -4.66 8.37 -15.12
N GLU A 109 -5.46 9.23 -14.47
CA GLU A 109 -4.94 10.24 -13.54
C GLU A 109 -4.43 9.59 -12.24
N GLU A 110 -5.14 8.58 -11.73
CA GLU A 110 -4.69 7.79 -10.57
C GLU A 110 -3.39 7.05 -10.86
N LYS A 111 -3.27 6.44 -12.05
CA LYS A 111 -2.01 5.80 -12.52
C LYS A 111 -0.88 6.82 -12.61
N LYS A 112 -1.11 7.96 -13.24
CA LYS A 112 -0.13 9.05 -13.34
C LYS A 112 0.35 9.52 -11.98
N LYS A 113 -0.54 9.64 -11.00
CA LYS A 113 -0.19 9.97 -9.61
C LYS A 113 0.76 8.93 -8.99
N ILE A 114 0.52 7.64 -9.23
CA ILE A 114 1.45 6.57 -8.83
C ILE A 114 2.83 6.81 -9.46
N GLY A 115 2.88 7.10 -10.77
CA GLY A 115 4.12 7.39 -11.49
C GLY A 115 4.92 8.54 -10.88
N VAL A 116 4.25 9.66 -10.60
CA VAL A 116 4.85 10.83 -9.95
C VAL A 116 5.46 10.46 -8.60
N LEU A 117 4.67 9.81 -7.73
CA LEU A 117 5.12 9.44 -6.39
C LEU A 117 6.25 8.40 -6.40
N TYR A 118 6.24 7.44 -7.33
CA TYR A 118 7.32 6.47 -7.47
C TYR A 118 8.64 7.12 -7.89
N ARG A 119 8.60 8.05 -8.85
CA ARG A 119 9.78 8.83 -9.25
C ARG A 119 10.28 9.71 -8.11
N TYR A 120 9.36 10.41 -7.43
CA TYR A 120 9.68 11.22 -6.27
C TYR A 120 10.37 10.39 -5.18
N LEU A 121 9.82 9.22 -4.81
CA LEU A 121 10.41 8.33 -3.81
C LEU A 121 11.81 7.88 -4.21
N LYS A 122 12.04 7.53 -5.47
CA LYS A 122 13.35 7.09 -5.96
C LYS A 122 14.43 8.17 -5.73
N GLU A 123 14.08 9.43 -5.91
CA GLU A 123 14.99 10.58 -5.76
C GLU A 123 15.10 11.05 -4.31
N ASN A 124 14.07 10.82 -3.50
CA ASN A 124 13.94 11.36 -2.15
C ASN A 124 13.92 10.28 -1.05
N PHE A 125 14.37 9.07 -1.35
CA PHE A 125 14.31 7.94 -0.41
C PHE A 125 15.08 8.23 0.89
N ASN A 126 16.17 9.00 0.82
CA ASN A 126 16.94 9.42 1.99
C ASN A 126 16.14 10.28 2.99
N LYS A 127 14.99 10.85 2.57
CA LYS A 127 14.07 11.60 3.44
C LYS A 127 13.06 10.70 4.15
N VAL A 128 12.98 9.41 3.80
CA VAL A 128 12.14 8.44 4.52
C VAL A 128 12.80 8.15 5.87
N PRO A 129 12.06 8.24 7.00
CA PRO A 129 12.60 7.93 8.31
C PRO A 129 13.26 6.56 8.35
N GLY A 130 14.51 6.53 8.81
CA GLY A 130 15.32 5.32 8.93
C GLY A 130 15.71 4.63 7.62
N SER A 131 15.53 5.28 6.47
CA SER A 131 16.03 4.80 5.16
C SER A 131 17.50 4.39 5.16
N ALA A 132 18.34 5.02 6.00
CA ALA A 132 19.76 4.69 6.17
C ALA A 132 20.01 3.25 6.66
N GLN A 133 19.04 2.64 7.33
CA GLN A 133 19.10 1.28 7.88
C GLN A 133 18.42 0.26 6.94
N MET A 134 17.77 0.72 5.88
CA MET A 134 17.02 -0.11 4.94
C MET A 134 17.89 -0.55 3.76
N PHE A 135 17.41 -1.56 3.02
CA PHE A 135 17.99 -1.86 1.72
C PHE A 135 17.88 -0.65 0.76
N PRO A 136 18.85 -0.49 -0.15
CA PRO A 136 18.78 0.54 -1.19
C PRO A 136 17.45 0.49 -1.94
N ILE A 137 16.87 1.65 -2.25
CA ILE A 137 15.53 1.75 -2.84
C ILE A 137 15.37 0.91 -4.13
N LYS A 138 16.41 0.83 -4.97
CA LYS A 138 16.41 -0.02 -6.17
C LYS A 138 16.19 -1.50 -5.85
N LYS A 139 16.81 -2.01 -4.77
CA LYS A 139 16.62 -3.39 -4.30
C LYS A 139 15.19 -3.58 -3.80
N GLN A 140 14.63 -2.58 -3.14
CA GLN A 140 13.26 -2.62 -2.64
C GLN A 140 12.22 -2.71 -3.77
N PHE A 141 12.34 -1.87 -4.81
CA PHE A 141 11.48 -1.94 -6.00
C PHE A 141 11.54 -3.30 -6.70
N GLY A 142 12.70 -3.97 -6.66
CA GLY A 142 12.86 -5.31 -7.21
C GLY A 142 11.95 -6.35 -6.57
N PHE A 143 11.55 -6.19 -5.30
CA PHE A 143 10.65 -7.13 -4.63
C PHE A 143 9.23 -7.09 -5.18
N THR A 144 8.68 -5.90 -5.45
CA THR A 144 7.33 -5.74 -6.02
C THR A 144 7.22 -6.45 -7.37
N ARG A 145 8.23 -6.29 -8.25
CA ARG A 145 8.29 -6.99 -9.55
C ARG A 145 8.43 -8.50 -9.38
N LYS A 146 9.29 -8.97 -8.48
CA LYS A 146 9.44 -10.41 -8.14
C LYS A 146 8.16 -11.03 -7.55
N ASN A 147 7.25 -10.19 -7.05
CA ASN A 147 5.96 -10.60 -6.53
C ASN A 147 4.82 -10.54 -7.57
N GLY A 148 5.15 -10.37 -8.85
CA GLY A 148 4.18 -10.50 -9.94
C GLY A 148 3.58 -9.19 -10.44
N CYS A 149 4.07 -8.03 -9.96
CA CYS A 149 3.70 -6.75 -10.57
C CYS A 149 4.22 -6.68 -12.02
N ARG A 150 3.30 -6.63 -12.98
CA ARG A 150 3.60 -6.55 -14.42
C ARG A 150 3.75 -5.12 -14.95
N TYR A 151 3.37 -4.13 -14.16
CA TYR A 151 3.37 -2.72 -14.57
C TYR A 151 4.74 -2.07 -14.34
N ASP A 152 5.11 -1.19 -15.26
CA ASP A 152 6.16 -0.22 -14.98
C ASP A 152 5.57 1.00 -14.27
N LEU A 153 5.52 0.90 -12.94
CA LEU A 153 4.96 1.93 -12.06
C LEU A 153 5.72 3.26 -12.12
N PHE A 154 6.92 3.32 -12.71
CA PHE A 154 7.65 4.58 -12.92
C PHE A 154 7.27 5.29 -14.22
N SER A 155 6.63 4.58 -15.16
CA SER A 155 6.29 5.06 -16.50
C SER A 155 4.86 5.59 -16.63
N PHE A 156 4.03 5.38 -15.60
CA PHE A 156 2.71 6.00 -15.52
C PHE A 156 2.79 7.53 -15.49
#